data_AF-A0AAN6V5C6-F1
#
_entry.id   AF-A0AAN6V5C6-F1
#
_cell.length_a   1.000
_cell.length_b   1.000
_cell.length_c   1.000
_cell.angle_alpha   90.00
_cell.angle_beta   90.00
_cell.angle_gamma   90.00
#
_symmetry.space_group_name_H-M   'P 1'
#
loop_
_entity.id
_entity.type
_entity.pdbx_description
1 polymer ?
#
loop_
_entity_poly.entity_id
_entity_poly.type
_entity_poly.pdbx_seq_one_letter_code
_entity_poly.pdbx_strand_id
1 'polypeptide(L)'
;MNYAARRLLVDTNERFVHTTQHSTYPRLCQRRDGSILTGFTVFQHQDGDAGTTRVLTVDRSTDGARTFEPLGEITRSKGDCDNLFLLELPELPEGEVEPGQQSTVLAAFRNHDLDDEGKHRFFRITVCQSRDGGQHWEFLSQAVEKPAPFGLWEPFMRMSQNGLEVQLFFSNEIAADDQDTMVVRSVDRGRTWTKPECVTGDGERLRDGMVGVAPVRACGEHDALVLVMETTRQGTFSIEAVVSFDDGNTFGYRQVVSAPSIPGRNAGAPQVTSFRDGSVAVVFMSDEEHEDEPRWPQGAKIKAIHGRLGVDGRFSWGPVEVVEHRPSSWPGIGTMADDAALAVYEHAAVVRGRVFKVAAEGALSEGAQRVGIHD
;
A
#
# COMPACT_ATOMS: atom_id res chain seq x y z
N MET A 1 25.58 -20.38 -4.57
CA MET A 1 26.16 -19.22 -3.86
C MET A 1 25.62 -19.22 -2.45
N ASN A 2 26.51 -19.15 -1.46
CA ASN A 2 26.14 -19.10 -0.06
C ASN A 2 25.56 -17.70 0.22
N TYR A 3 24.25 -17.56 0.13
CA TYR A 3 23.59 -16.30 0.48
C TYR A 3 23.58 -16.22 2.00
N ALA A 4 24.42 -15.37 2.57
CA ALA A 4 24.31 -15.01 3.98
C ALA A 4 22.87 -14.56 4.25
N ALA A 5 22.29 -15.05 5.35
CA ALA A 5 20.95 -14.62 5.74
C ALA A 5 20.95 -13.09 5.88
N ARG A 6 19.90 -12.46 5.34
CA ARG A 6 19.72 -11.01 5.38
C ARG A 6 18.57 -10.70 6.32
N ARG A 7 18.65 -9.55 6.97
CA ARG A 7 17.65 -9.08 7.92
C ARG A 7 17.24 -7.65 7.60
N LEU A 8 16.00 -7.30 7.95
CA LEU A 8 15.57 -5.91 7.98
C LEU A 8 16.13 -5.22 9.23
N LEU A 9 16.79 -4.10 9.03
CA LEU A 9 17.20 -3.19 10.10
C LEU A 9 16.26 -2.00 10.10
N VAL A 10 15.43 -1.88 11.13
CA VAL A 10 14.48 -0.77 11.28
C VAL A 10 15.17 0.40 11.98
N ASP A 11 15.02 1.60 11.43
CA ASP A 11 15.49 2.82 12.07
C ASP A 11 14.70 3.08 13.37
N THR A 12 15.43 3.36 14.43
CA THR A 12 14.84 3.69 15.74
C THR A 12 14.15 5.05 15.72
N ASN A 13 14.50 5.94 14.80
CA ASN A 13 13.91 7.26 14.66
C ASN A 13 12.80 7.28 13.63
N GLU A 14 11.74 8.03 13.94
CA GLU A 14 10.75 8.41 12.94
C GLU A 14 11.40 9.36 11.94
N ARG A 15 11.19 9.08 10.65
CA ARG A 15 11.70 9.92 9.56
C ARG A 15 10.66 10.92 9.08
N PHE A 16 9.39 10.54 9.16
CA PHE A 16 8.25 11.35 8.79
C PHE A 16 7.26 11.38 9.94
N VAL A 17 6.84 12.56 10.35
CA VAL A 17 5.73 12.76 11.29
C VAL A 17 4.86 13.85 10.71
N HIS A 18 3.68 13.46 10.25
CA HIS A 18 2.70 14.44 9.82
C HIS A 18 2.16 15.18 11.05
N THR A 19 1.97 16.49 10.97
CA THR A 19 1.54 17.29 12.13
C THR A 19 0.02 17.35 12.27
N THR A 20 -0.73 17.08 11.19
CA THR A 20 -2.20 17.10 11.24
C THR A 20 -2.72 15.86 11.96
N GLN A 21 -3.44 16.11 13.06
CA GLN A 21 -4.16 15.09 13.80
C GLN A 21 -5.38 14.59 13.02
N HIS A 22 -5.91 13.44 13.42
CA HIS A 22 -7.03 12.78 12.77
C HIS A 22 -6.73 12.42 11.32
N SER A 23 -5.55 11.82 11.08
CA SER A 23 -5.14 11.30 9.78
C SER A 23 -4.99 9.78 9.77
N THR A 24 -5.27 9.15 8.61
CA THR A 24 -5.22 7.69 8.44
C THR A 24 -4.84 7.28 7.02
N TYR A 25 -4.57 5.98 6.86
CA TYR A 25 -4.38 5.28 5.59
C TYR A 25 -3.35 5.92 4.64
N PRO A 26 -2.09 6.12 5.08
CA PRO A 26 -1.08 6.74 4.25
C PRO A 26 -0.59 5.82 3.12
N ARG A 27 -0.38 6.39 1.92
CA ARG A 27 0.25 5.73 0.77
C ARG A 27 1.31 6.62 0.14
N LEU A 28 2.37 6.00 -0.35
CA LEU A 28 3.50 6.67 -1.00
C LEU A 28 3.42 6.50 -2.52
N CYS A 29 3.86 7.51 -3.25
CA CYS A 29 4.14 7.44 -4.68
C CYS A 29 5.50 8.09 -4.95
N GLN A 30 6.48 7.27 -5.34
CA GLN A 30 7.78 7.77 -5.76
C GLN A 30 7.68 8.28 -7.20
N ARG A 31 8.13 9.51 -7.42
CA ARG A 31 8.08 10.16 -8.72
C ARG A 31 9.41 10.07 -9.44
N ARG A 32 9.36 10.11 -10.78
CA ARG A 32 10.55 10.06 -11.65
C ARG A 32 11.49 11.25 -11.47
N ASP A 33 10.98 12.39 -11.03
CA ASP A 33 11.79 13.56 -10.67
C ASP A 33 12.53 13.42 -9.33
N GLY A 34 12.39 12.27 -8.65
CA GLY A 34 13.00 11.97 -7.36
C GLY A 34 12.21 12.48 -6.16
N SER A 35 11.13 13.22 -6.37
CA SER A 35 10.21 13.61 -5.30
C SER A 35 9.35 12.42 -4.85
N ILE A 36 8.78 12.54 -3.66
CA ILE A 36 7.89 11.53 -3.08
C ILE A 36 6.59 12.21 -2.70
N LEU A 37 5.48 11.70 -3.21
CA LEU A 37 4.15 12.08 -2.74
C LEU A 37 3.71 11.14 -1.62
N THR A 38 3.06 11.69 -0.60
CA THR A 38 2.32 10.89 0.39
C THR A 38 0.87 11.34 0.40
N GLY A 39 -0.04 10.40 0.14
CA GLY A 39 -1.47 10.62 0.18
C GLY A 39 -2.08 9.99 1.43
N PHE A 40 -3.04 10.67 2.07
CA PHE A 40 -3.74 10.16 3.25
C PHE A 40 -5.10 10.86 3.44
N THR A 41 -5.93 10.31 4.32
CA THR A 41 -7.21 10.88 4.69
C THR A 41 -7.07 11.70 5.95
N VAL A 42 -7.65 12.91 5.98
CA VAL A 42 -7.81 13.76 7.17
C VAL A 42 -9.28 13.86 7.52
N PHE A 43 -9.62 13.65 8.80
CA PHE A 43 -10.95 13.82 9.33
C PHE A 43 -11.09 15.23 9.92
N GLN A 44 -11.89 16.07 9.26
CA GLN A 44 -12.19 17.43 9.70
C GLN A 44 -13.55 17.49 10.38
N HIS A 45 -13.57 18.06 11.58
CA HIS A 45 -14.79 18.41 12.30
C HIS A 45 -14.97 19.93 12.22
N GLN A 46 -16.13 20.40 11.77
CA GLN A 46 -16.49 21.82 11.85
C GLN A 46 -17.44 22.05 13.01
N ASP A 47 -17.18 23.09 13.80
CA ASP A 47 -18.06 23.51 14.90
C ASP A 47 -19.47 23.80 14.35
N GLY A 48 -20.46 23.08 14.89
CA GLY A 48 -21.87 23.22 14.49
C GLY A 48 -22.33 22.35 13.33
N ASP A 49 -21.46 21.52 12.73
CA ASP A 49 -21.85 20.50 11.75
C ASP A 49 -22.01 19.13 12.44
N ALA A 50 -23.05 18.38 12.07
CA ALA A 50 -23.36 17.08 12.67
C ALA A 50 -22.52 15.92 12.11
N GLY A 51 -21.50 16.21 11.28
CA GLY A 51 -20.74 15.19 10.55
C GLY A 51 -19.23 15.47 10.48
N THR A 52 -18.49 14.42 10.12
CA THR A 52 -17.05 14.50 9.85
C THR A 52 -16.85 14.61 8.34
N THR A 53 -16.13 15.65 7.90
CA THR A 53 -15.70 15.75 6.49
C THR A 53 -14.40 14.98 6.32
N ARG A 54 -14.36 14.06 5.36
CA ARG A 54 -13.14 13.33 4.98
C ARG A 54 -12.46 14.07 3.85
N VAL A 55 -11.20 14.41 4.03
CA VAL A 55 -10.39 15.16 3.06
C VAL A 55 -9.23 14.29 2.63
N LEU A 56 -9.16 13.98 1.34
CA LEU A 56 -8.03 13.27 0.75
C LEU A 56 -6.98 14.29 0.34
N THR A 57 -5.84 14.28 1.02
CA THR A 57 -4.76 15.25 0.84
C THR A 57 -3.48 14.58 0.38
N VAL A 58 -2.61 15.37 -0.23
CA VAL A 58 -1.29 14.98 -0.70
C VAL A 58 -0.25 15.95 -0.15
N ASP A 59 0.79 15.41 0.46
CA ASP A 59 2.01 16.14 0.79
C ASP A 59 3.16 15.66 -0.11
N ARG A 60 4.21 16.48 -0.25
CA ARG A 60 5.38 16.19 -1.08
C ARG A 60 6.69 16.35 -0.31
N SER A 61 7.58 15.39 -0.50
CA SER A 61 9.00 15.50 -0.13
C SER A 61 9.86 15.68 -1.37
N THR A 62 10.90 16.53 -1.25
CA THR A 62 11.93 16.73 -2.28
C THR A 62 13.35 16.49 -1.74
N ASP A 63 13.47 16.00 -0.50
CA ASP A 63 14.73 15.86 0.23
C ASP A 63 15.00 14.42 0.71
N GLY A 64 14.40 13.45 0.02
CA GLY A 64 14.51 12.04 0.35
C GLY A 64 13.70 11.67 1.60
N ALA A 65 12.46 12.15 1.67
CA ALA A 65 11.50 11.91 2.75
C ALA A 65 12.00 12.36 4.12
N ARG A 66 12.86 13.38 4.22
CA ARG A 66 13.25 13.96 5.52
C ARG A 66 12.20 14.96 6.00
N THR A 67 11.64 15.73 5.08
CA THR A 67 10.46 16.55 5.33
C THR A 67 9.41 16.35 4.25
N PHE A 68 8.16 16.65 4.60
CA PHE A 68 7.03 16.68 3.69
C PHE A 68 6.28 17.99 3.90
N GLU A 69 5.91 18.63 2.80
CA GLU A 69 5.16 19.87 2.79
C GLU A 69 3.80 19.64 2.13
N PRO A 70 2.72 20.28 2.60
CA PRO A 70 1.41 20.21 1.94
C PRO A 70 1.49 20.58 0.46
N LEU A 71 0.86 19.79 -0.41
CA LEU A 71 0.89 20.01 -1.86
C LEU A 71 -0.49 20.29 -2.43
N GLY A 72 -1.48 19.45 -2.14
CA GLY A 72 -2.79 19.57 -2.78
C GLY A 72 -3.86 18.70 -2.13
N GLU A 73 -5.11 19.04 -2.42
CA GLU A 73 -6.29 18.29 -1.99
C GLU A 73 -6.90 17.60 -3.22
N ILE A 74 -7.11 16.29 -3.14
CA ILE A 74 -7.71 15.52 -4.23
C ILE A 74 -9.22 15.72 -4.24
N THR A 75 -9.85 15.58 -3.07
CA THR A 75 -11.28 15.75 -2.90
C THR A 75 -11.64 15.81 -1.42
N ARG A 76 -12.89 16.20 -1.14
CA ARG A 76 -13.51 16.13 0.17
C ARG A 76 -14.94 15.62 0.07
N SER A 77 -15.41 14.88 1.07
CA SER A 77 -16.78 14.38 1.12
C SER A 77 -17.30 14.25 2.55
N LYS A 78 -18.60 14.44 2.72
CA LYS A 78 -19.34 14.03 3.94
C LYS A 78 -19.74 12.55 3.90
N GLY A 79 -19.64 11.91 2.73
CA GLY A 79 -19.83 10.47 2.55
C GLY A 79 -18.58 9.67 2.93
N ASP A 80 -18.54 8.41 2.51
CA ASP A 80 -17.42 7.52 2.80
C ASP A 80 -16.33 7.65 1.72
N CYS A 81 -15.43 8.60 1.94
CA CYS A 81 -14.27 8.88 1.08
C CYS A 81 -12.96 8.56 1.80
N ASP A 82 -12.18 7.57 1.32
CA ASP A 82 -10.97 7.07 1.98
C ASP A 82 -10.14 6.13 1.07
N ASN A 83 -9.11 5.48 1.63
CA ASN A 83 -8.28 4.46 0.97
C ASN A 83 -7.59 4.95 -0.31
N LEU A 84 -7.00 6.14 -0.23
CA LEU A 84 -6.27 6.75 -1.33
C LEU A 84 -5.05 5.91 -1.73
N PHE A 85 -4.86 5.72 -3.03
CA PHE A 85 -3.65 5.24 -3.66
C PHE A 85 -3.22 6.15 -4.81
N LEU A 86 -1.91 6.38 -4.94
CA LEU A 86 -1.32 7.29 -5.93
C LEU A 86 -0.46 6.52 -6.93
N LEU A 87 -0.55 6.86 -8.21
CA LEU A 87 0.30 6.28 -9.27
C LEU A 87 0.75 7.37 -10.25
N GLU A 88 2.06 7.54 -10.43
CA GLU A 88 2.57 8.36 -11.54
C GLU A 88 2.50 7.56 -12.85
N LEU A 89 1.88 8.13 -13.88
CA LEU A 89 1.85 7.55 -15.22
C LEU A 89 3.12 7.88 -15.99
N PRO A 90 3.56 7.03 -16.94
CA PRO A 90 4.62 7.36 -17.88
C PRO A 90 4.35 8.68 -18.63
N GLU A 91 5.44 9.36 -18.99
CA GLU A 91 5.39 10.57 -19.79
C GLU A 91 4.77 10.27 -21.16
N LEU A 92 4.04 11.26 -21.68
CA LEU A 92 3.58 11.19 -23.05
C LEU A 92 4.78 11.38 -23.99
N PRO A 93 4.74 10.83 -25.21
CA PRO A 93 5.75 11.11 -26.22
C PRO A 93 5.95 12.61 -26.45
N GLU A 94 7.15 12.98 -26.87
CA GLU A 94 7.47 14.36 -27.25
C GLU A 94 6.49 14.86 -28.32
N GLY A 95 5.83 15.99 -28.07
CA GLY A 95 4.77 16.55 -28.93
C GLY A 95 3.33 16.32 -28.46
N GLU A 96 3.10 15.42 -27.49
CA GLU A 96 1.79 15.23 -26.82
C GLU A 96 1.74 15.88 -25.43
N VAL A 97 2.83 16.52 -25.00
CA VAL A 97 2.95 17.21 -23.72
C VAL A 97 2.67 18.70 -23.92
N GLU A 98 1.65 19.22 -23.25
CA GLU A 98 1.39 20.66 -23.22
C GLU A 98 2.56 21.42 -22.54
N PRO A 99 2.91 22.65 -22.99
CA PRO A 99 3.98 23.41 -22.36
C PRO A 99 3.77 23.59 -20.84
N GLY A 100 4.74 23.14 -20.04
CA GLY A 100 4.68 23.21 -18.58
C GLY A 100 3.89 22.08 -17.89
N GLN A 101 3.32 21.13 -18.66
CA GLN A 101 2.68 19.95 -18.11
C GLN A 101 3.71 19.05 -17.43
N GLN A 102 3.44 18.66 -16.18
CA GLN A 102 4.23 17.66 -15.45
C GLN A 102 3.69 16.26 -15.75
N SER A 103 4.43 15.24 -15.29
CA SER A 103 3.95 13.86 -15.33
C SER A 103 2.57 13.72 -14.67
N THR A 104 1.65 13.04 -15.35
CA THR A 104 0.30 12.79 -14.83
C THR A 104 0.38 11.89 -13.61
N VAL A 105 -0.32 12.24 -12.53
CA VAL A 105 -0.51 11.39 -11.36
C VAL A 105 -1.99 11.01 -11.27
N LEU A 106 -2.29 9.73 -11.09
CA LEU A 106 -3.62 9.23 -10.77
C LEU A 106 -3.78 9.07 -9.26
N ALA A 107 -4.99 9.37 -8.77
CA ALA A 107 -5.42 9.11 -7.41
C ALA A 107 -6.68 8.22 -7.45
N ALA A 108 -6.57 6.98 -6.96
CA ALA A 108 -7.72 6.09 -6.81
C ALA A 108 -8.12 6.00 -5.33
N PHE A 109 -9.42 6.01 -5.05
CA PHE A 109 -9.94 5.99 -3.68
C PHE A 109 -11.38 5.48 -3.67
N ARG A 110 -11.85 5.04 -2.50
CA ARG A 110 -13.27 4.71 -2.31
C ARG A 110 -14.07 5.99 -2.13
N ASN A 111 -15.26 6.08 -2.72
CA ASN A 111 -16.13 7.26 -2.62
C ASN A 111 -17.60 6.87 -2.56
N HIS A 112 -18.05 6.37 -1.42
CA HIS A 112 -19.38 5.76 -1.30
C HIS A 112 -20.45 6.74 -0.84
N ASP A 113 -21.66 6.55 -1.37
CA ASP A 113 -22.83 7.29 -0.93
C ASP A 113 -23.41 6.66 0.33
N LEU A 114 -23.75 7.51 1.29
CA LEU A 114 -24.49 7.14 2.50
C LEU A 114 -25.94 7.63 2.39
N ASP A 115 -26.88 6.97 3.07
CA ASP A 115 -28.20 7.52 3.39
C ASP A 115 -28.16 8.43 4.63
N ASP A 116 -29.32 8.96 5.00
CA ASP A 116 -29.46 9.90 6.12
C ASP A 116 -29.19 9.21 7.48
N GLU A 117 -29.29 7.88 7.53
CA GLU A 117 -28.92 7.04 8.67
C GLU A 117 -27.43 6.64 8.68
N GLY A 118 -26.65 7.07 7.68
CA GLY A 118 -25.22 6.78 7.56
C GLY A 118 -24.90 5.39 7.00
N LYS A 119 -25.87 4.68 6.42
CA LYS A 119 -25.68 3.38 5.79
C LYS A 119 -25.31 3.52 4.32
N HIS A 120 -24.42 2.66 3.83
CA HIS A 120 -24.04 2.63 2.42
C HIS A 120 -25.23 2.33 1.50
N ARG A 121 -25.38 3.16 0.46
CA ARG A 121 -26.33 2.95 -0.64
C ARG A 121 -25.65 2.55 -1.94
N PHE A 122 -24.45 3.09 -2.18
CA PHE A 122 -23.77 2.90 -3.44
C PHE A 122 -22.26 2.93 -3.25
N PHE A 123 -21.58 1.93 -3.81
CA PHE A 123 -20.15 1.73 -3.70
C PHE A 123 -19.48 2.05 -5.03
N ARG A 124 -18.31 2.69 -4.97
CA ARG A 124 -17.52 3.06 -6.14
C ARG A 124 -16.06 3.31 -5.78
N ILE A 125 -15.18 2.92 -6.70
CA ILE A 125 -13.77 3.31 -6.72
C ILE A 125 -13.63 4.42 -7.74
N THR A 126 -13.37 5.63 -7.24
CA THR A 126 -13.21 6.84 -8.05
C THR A 126 -11.74 7.05 -8.38
N VAL A 127 -11.48 7.53 -9.59
CA VAL A 127 -10.14 7.93 -10.05
C VAL A 127 -10.15 9.41 -10.42
N CYS A 128 -9.25 10.17 -9.81
CA CYS A 128 -8.92 11.54 -10.19
C CYS A 128 -7.53 11.59 -10.84
N GLN A 129 -7.25 12.65 -11.60
CA GLN A 129 -5.93 12.91 -12.16
C GLN A 129 -5.41 14.29 -11.79
N SER A 130 -4.09 14.40 -11.71
CA SER A 130 -3.35 15.66 -11.66
C SER A 130 -2.38 15.72 -12.83
N ARG A 131 -2.24 16.90 -13.44
CA ARG A 131 -1.30 17.18 -14.55
C ARG A 131 -0.21 18.19 -14.19
N ASP A 132 -0.18 18.62 -12.93
CA ASP A 132 0.74 19.62 -12.40
C ASP A 132 1.51 19.11 -11.17
N GLY A 133 1.70 17.79 -11.13
CA GLY A 133 2.53 17.11 -10.14
C GLY A 133 1.86 16.88 -8.79
N GLY A 134 0.53 17.00 -8.71
CA GLY A 134 -0.28 16.74 -7.51
C GLY A 134 -0.85 17.99 -6.84
N GLN A 135 -0.75 19.17 -7.46
CA GLN A 135 -1.24 20.43 -6.89
C GLN A 135 -2.75 20.59 -7.08
N HIS A 136 -3.23 20.34 -8.30
CA HIS A 136 -4.65 20.36 -8.63
C HIS A 136 -5.10 19.00 -9.15
N TRP A 137 -6.34 18.65 -8.82
CA TRP A 137 -6.94 17.37 -9.13
C TRP A 137 -8.31 17.57 -9.78
N GLU A 138 -8.59 16.74 -10.77
CA GLU A 138 -9.90 16.68 -11.42
C GLU A 138 -10.40 15.24 -11.47
N PHE A 139 -11.72 15.08 -11.39
CA PHE A 139 -12.36 13.79 -11.63
C PHE A 139 -11.99 13.27 -13.02
N LEU A 140 -11.56 12.02 -13.10
CA LEU A 140 -11.25 11.35 -14.36
C LEU A 140 -12.31 10.31 -14.72
N SER A 141 -12.58 9.37 -13.82
CA SER A 141 -13.46 8.23 -14.08
C SER A 141 -13.93 7.54 -12.80
N GLN A 142 -14.93 6.66 -12.96
CA GLN A 142 -15.25 5.62 -11.97
C GLN A 142 -14.69 4.30 -12.51
N ALA A 143 -13.76 3.69 -11.78
CA ALA A 143 -13.12 2.45 -12.22
C ALA A 143 -14.04 1.24 -12.09
N VAL A 144 -14.81 1.22 -11.01
CA VAL A 144 -15.82 0.21 -10.73
C VAL A 144 -16.86 0.79 -9.78
N GLU A 145 -18.11 0.38 -9.94
CA GLU A 145 -19.20 0.77 -9.05
C GLU A 145 -20.30 -0.29 -8.98
N LYS A 146 -21.01 -0.34 -7.85
CA LYS A 146 -22.16 -1.24 -7.63
C LYS A 146 -23.07 -0.73 -6.52
N PRO A 147 -24.37 -1.08 -6.53
CA PRO A 147 -25.26 -0.79 -5.42
C PRO A 147 -24.91 -1.61 -4.17
N ALA A 148 -25.38 -1.16 -3.01
CA ALA A 148 -25.37 -1.90 -1.75
C ALA A 148 -26.02 -3.30 -1.86
N PRO A 149 -25.70 -4.26 -0.97
CA PRO A 149 -25.15 -4.06 0.38
C PRO A 149 -23.66 -4.31 0.57
N PHE A 150 -22.99 -4.97 -0.38
CA PHE A 150 -21.60 -5.38 -0.20
C PHE A 150 -20.65 -4.36 -0.81
N GLY A 151 -19.49 -4.13 -0.18
CA GLY A 151 -18.62 -3.02 -0.53
C GLY A 151 -17.62 -3.26 -1.66
N LEU A 152 -16.93 -2.17 -2.01
CA LEU A 152 -15.77 -2.11 -2.90
C LEU A 152 -14.69 -1.32 -2.18
N TRP A 153 -13.51 -1.91 -1.96
CA TRP A 153 -12.53 -1.35 -1.03
C TRP A 153 -11.12 -1.32 -1.61
N GLU A 154 -10.28 -0.46 -1.01
CA GLU A 154 -8.81 -0.56 -1.02
C GLU A 154 -8.18 -0.67 -2.42
N PRO A 155 -8.30 0.39 -3.25
CA PRO A 155 -7.66 0.39 -4.55
C PRO A 155 -6.13 0.34 -4.42
N PHE A 156 -5.51 -0.43 -5.30
CA PHE A 156 -4.07 -0.44 -5.55
C PHE A 156 -3.85 -0.31 -7.05
N MET A 157 -2.95 0.57 -7.48
CA MET A 157 -2.66 0.78 -8.90
C MET A 157 -1.20 0.46 -9.24
N ARG A 158 -0.98 -0.10 -10.42
CA ARG A 158 0.35 -0.21 -11.03
C ARG A 158 0.29 -0.01 -12.54
N MET A 159 1.44 0.28 -13.13
CA MET A 159 1.64 0.12 -14.57
C MET A 159 2.02 -1.32 -14.89
N SER A 160 1.49 -1.86 -15.98
CA SER A 160 2.03 -3.04 -16.66
C SER A 160 3.50 -2.84 -17.01
N GLN A 161 4.23 -3.94 -17.21
CA GLN A 161 5.66 -3.92 -17.50
C GLN A 161 6.00 -3.12 -18.77
N ASN A 162 5.11 -3.13 -19.77
CA ASN A 162 5.28 -2.35 -20.99
C ASN A 162 4.89 -0.87 -20.86
N GLY A 163 4.34 -0.44 -19.72
CA GLY A 163 3.93 0.94 -19.46
C GLY A 163 2.71 1.41 -20.24
N LEU A 164 1.96 0.51 -20.88
CA LEU A 164 0.79 0.84 -21.71
C LEU A 164 -0.55 0.66 -21.00
N GLU A 165 -0.57 -0.06 -19.88
CA GLU A 165 -1.80 -0.41 -19.16
C GLU A 165 -1.68 -0.04 -17.68
N VAL A 166 -2.71 0.62 -17.16
CA VAL A 166 -2.93 0.78 -15.72
C VAL A 166 -3.74 -0.43 -15.24
N GLN A 167 -3.21 -1.16 -14.27
CA GLN A 167 -3.93 -2.21 -13.56
C GLN A 167 -4.36 -1.67 -12.20
N LEU A 168 -5.66 -1.68 -11.93
CA LEU A 168 -6.23 -1.30 -10.64
C LEU A 168 -6.84 -2.53 -9.99
N PHE A 169 -6.25 -2.93 -8.86
CA PHE A 169 -6.72 -4.00 -8.00
C PHE A 169 -7.59 -3.43 -6.89
N PHE A 170 -8.60 -4.18 -6.45
CA PHE A 170 -9.50 -3.77 -5.37
C PHE A 170 -10.16 -4.98 -4.71
N SER A 171 -10.64 -4.79 -3.49
CA SER A 171 -11.41 -5.79 -2.74
C SER A 171 -12.90 -5.68 -3.11
N ASN A 172 -13.54 -6.80 -3.45
CA ASN A 172 -14.95 -6.86 -3.81
C ASN A 172 -15.69 -7.79 -2.86
N GLU A 173 -16.52 -7.25 -1.97
CA GLU A 173 -17.34 -8.08 -1.10
C GLU A 173 -18.50 -8.71 -1.88
N ILE A 174 -18.70 -10.00 -1.64
CA ILE A 174 -19.76 -10.83 -2.22
C ILE A 174 -20.74 -11.25 -1.12
N ALA A 175 -20.25 -11.44 0.10
CA ALA A 175 -21.03 -11.67 1.31
C ALA A 175 -20.31 -11.06 2.54
N ALA A 176 -20.92 -11.16 3.72
CA ALA A 176 -20.30 -10.66 4.96
C ALA A 176 -18.97 -11.36 5.29
N ASP A 177 -18.83 -12.64 4.93
CA ASP A 177 -17.64 -13.45 5.14
C ASP A 177 -16.95 -13.85 3.82
N ASP A 178 -17.24 -13.14 2.74
CA ASP A 178 -16.77 -13.47 1.39
C ASP A 178 -16.38 -12.21 0.62
N GLN A 179 -15.11 -12.13 0.22
CA GLN A 179 -14.49 -11.00 -0.46
C GLN A 179 -13.38 -11.49 -1.39
N ASP A 180 -13.47 -11.09 -2.65
CA ASP A 180 -12.49 -11.42 -3.69
C ASP A 180 -11.55 -10.24 -3.94
N THR A 181 -10.30 -10.56 -4.32
CA THR A 181 -9.44 -9.58 -4.98
C THR A 181 -9.79 -9.55 -6.46
N MET A 182 -10.11 -8.36 -6.95
CA MET A 182 -10.47 -8.12 -8.35
C MET A 182 -9.44 -7.21 -9.03
N VAL A 183 -9.40 -7.23 -10.35
CA VAL A 183 -8.63 -6.29 -11.17
C VAL A 183 -9.50 -5.70 -12.28
N VAL A 184 -9.32 -4.40 -12.56
CA VAL A 184 -9.75 -3.73 -13.78
C VAL A 184 -8.55 -3.10 -14.47
N ARG A 185 -8.58 -3.04 -15.80
CA ARG A 185 -7.45 -2.58 -16.62
C ARG A 185 -7.85 -1.38 -17.47
N SER A 186 -6.92 -0.45 -17.67
CA SER A 186 -7.10 0.72 -18.52
C SER A 186 -5.92 0.89 -19.46
N VAL A 187 -6.19 0.95 -20.76
CA VAL A 187 -5.20 1.21 -21.82
C VAL A 187 -5.24 2.66 -22.32
N ASP A 188 -6.06 3.51 -21.70
CA ASP A 188 -6.29 4.90 -22.08
C ASP A 188 -5.98 5.88 -20.93
N ARG A 189 -5.06 5.45 -20.05
CA ARG A 189 -4.50 6.23 -18.93
C ARG A 189 -5.54 6.52 -17.83
N GLY A 190 -6.42 5.57 -17.56
CA GLY A 190 -7.42 5.62 -16.48
C GLY A 190 -8.75 6.25 -16.87
N ARG A 191 -9.02 6.50 -18.16
CA ARG A 191 -10.29 7.11 -18.61
C ARG A 191 -11.41 6.09 -18.69
N THR A 192 -11.11 4.91 -19.20
CA THR A 192 -12.03 3.78 -19.26
C THR A 192 -11.38 2.52 -18.70
N TRP A 193 -12.21 1.57 -18.29
CA TRP A 193 -11.79 0.38 -17.55
C TRP A 193 -12.48 -0.87 -18.12
N THR A 194 -11.79 -2.00 -18.11
CA THR A 194 -12.38 -3.31 -18.41
C THR A 194 -13.43 -3.69 -17.37
N LYS A 195 -14.18 -4.78 -17.63
CA LYS A 195 -14.96 -5.42 -16.58
C LYS A 195 -14.02 -5.97 -15.48
N PRO A 196 -14.47 -6.04 -14.22
CA PRO A 196 -13.72 -6.70 -13.16
C PRO A 196 -13.46 -8.17 -13.46
N GLU A 197 -12.23 -8.61 -13.22
CA GLU A 197 -11.79 -10.00 -13.27
C GLU A 197 -11.29 -10.43 -11.89
N CYS A 198 -11.64 -11.63 -11.44
CA CYS A 198 -11.18 -12.16 -10.16
C CYS A 198 -9.72 -12.58 -10.27
N VAL A 199 -8.93 -12.20 -9.25
CA VAL A 199 -7.51 -12.51 -9.12
C VAL A 199 -7.31 -13.62 -8.10
N THR A 200 -7.95 -13.48 -6.93
CA THR A 200 -7.95 -14.47 -5.85
C THR A 200 -9.31 -14.47 -5.14
N GLY A 201 -9.69 -15.62 -4.58
CA GLY A 201 -10.95 -15.79 -3.84
C GLY A 201 -12.05 -16.50 -4.63
N ASP A 202 -11.94 -16.61 -5.97
CA ASP A 202 -12.99 -17.23 -6.80
C ASP A 202 -13.40 -18.64 -6.32
N GLY A 203 -14.67 -18.76 -5.92
CA GLY A 203 -15.24 -20.01 -5.40
C GLY A 203 -14.74 -20.40 -4.00
N GLU A 204 -13.93 -19.57 -3.35
CA GLU A 204 -13.45 -19.71 -1.98
C GLU A 204 -14.22 -18.73 -1.08
N ARG A 205 -14.87 -19.22 -0.01
CA ARG A 205 -15.55 -18.34 0.95
C ARG A 205 -14.55 -17.75 1.94
N LEU A 206 -13.73 -16.82 1.44
CA LEU A 206 -12.62 -16.17 2.14
C LEU A 206 -12.80 -14.66 2.11
N ARG A 207 -12.10 -13.94 3.00
CA ARG A 207 -11.96 -12.49 2.88
C ARG A 207 -10.58 -12.11 2.38
N ASP A 208 -10.37 -12.18 1.08
CA ASP A 208 -9.15 -11.72 0.42
C ASP A 208 -9.20 -10.20 0.16
N GLY A 209 -8.15 -9.46 0.50
CA GLY A 209 -8.14 -8.01 0.27
C GLY A 209 -6.83 -7.29 0.61
N MET A 210 -6.91 -5.96 0.67
CA MET A 210 -5.81 -5.05 1.02
C MET A 210 -4.52 -5.35 0.25
N VAL A 211 -4.61 -5.49 -1.07
CA VAL A 211 -3.49 -6.01 -1.85
C VAL A 211 -2.34 -5.01 -2.02
N GLY A 212 -1.14 -5.55 -2.15
CA GLY A 212 0.02 -4.84 -2.67
C GLY A 212 0.67 -5.68 -3.76
N VAL A 213 1.17 -5.04 -4.82
CA VAL A 213 1.86 -5.73 -5.93
C VAL A 213 3.21 -5.10 -6.17
N ALA A 214 4.27 -5.91 -6.27
CA ALA A 214 5.60 -5.43 -6.61
C ALA A 214 6.26 -6.32 -7.67
N PRO A 215 7.07 -5.73 -8.58
CA PRO A 215 7.94 -6.50 -9.44
C PRO A 215 9.03 -7.16 -8.59
N VAL A 216 9.31 -8.43 -8.87
CA VAL A 216 10.35 -9.22 -8.21
C VAL A 216 11.19 -9.92 -9.28
N ARG A 217 12.45 -10.20 -8.97
CA ARG A 217 13.31 -11.01 -9.83
C ARG A 217 13.52 -12.37 -9.18
N ALA A 218 13.03 -13.43 -9.83
CA ALA A 218 13.32 -14.78 -9.38
C ALA A 218 14.84 -15.01 -9.41
N CYS A 219 15.36 -15.81 -8.47
CA CYS A 219 16.69 -16.36 -8.60
C CYS A 219 16.79 -17.01 -9.99
N GLY A 220 17.72 -16.60 -10.86
CA GLY A 220 17.76 -17.05 -12.26
C GLY A 220 17.27 -16.04 -13.32
N GLU A 221 17.01 -14.78 -12.94
CA GLU A 221 16.76 -13.63 -13.84
C GLU A 221 15.41 -13.57 -14.57
N HIS A 222 14.43 -14.37 -14.16
CA HIS A 222 13.05 -14.19 -14.64
C HIS A 222 12.36 -13.08 -13.85
N ASP A 223 11.86 -12.07 -14.57
CA ASP A 223 10.97 -11.06 -13.98
C ASP A 223 9.63 -11.70 -13.64
N ALA A 224 9.09 -11.34 -12.48
CA ALA A 224 7.80 -11.80 -11.98
C ALA A 224 7.12 -10.67 -11.20
N LEU A 225 5.86 -10.88 -10.84
CA LEU A 225 5.15 -10.06 -9.86
C LEU A 225 4.85 -10.90 -8.63
N VAL A 226 4.97 -10.27 -7.47
CA VAL A 226 4.35 -10.78 -6.24
C VAL A 226 3.15 -9.90 -5.91
N LEU A 227 2.00 -10.54 -5.70
CA LEU A 227 0.85 -9.93 -5.06
C LEU A 227 0.79 -10.47 -3.64
N VAL A 228 0.73 -9.57 -2.66
CA VAL A 228 0.45 -9.91 -1.25
C VAL A 228 -0.96 -9.48 -0.90
N MET A 229 -1.64 -10.27 -0.07
CA MET A 229 -2.99 -9.97 0.40
C MET A 229 -3.16 -10.40 1.85
N GLU A 230 -4.14 -9.81 2.53
CA GLU A 230 -4.73 -10.43 3.71
C GLU A 230 -5.77 -11.47 3.28
N THR A 231 -5.92 -12.53 4.07
CA THR A 231 -6.92 -13.58 3.83
C THR A 231 -7.31 -14.29 5.13
N THR A 232 -8.54 -14.81 5.19
CA THR A 232 -9.07 -15.59 6.31
C THR A 232 -8.89 -17.11 6.14
N ARG A 233 -8.02 -17.56 5.22
CA ARG A 233 -7.80 -18.99 4.94
C ARG A 233 -7.33 -19.81 6.15
N GLN A 234 -6.78 -19.15 7.17
CA GLN A 234 -6.36 -19.76 8.43
C GLN A 234 -7.34 -19.50 9.59
N GLY A 235 -8.58 -19.09 9.29
CA GLY A 235 -9.63 -18.79 10.26
C GLY A 235 -9.67 -17.31 10.69
N THR A 236 -8.52 -16.72 10.98
CA THR A 236 -8.33 -15.27 11.17
C THR A 236 -7.50 -14.69 10.03
N PHE A 237 -7.38 -13.36 9.97
CA PHE A 237 -6.56 -12.72 8.95
C PHE A 237 -5.10 -13.16 9.08
N SER A 238 -4.52 -13.56 7.95
CA SER A 238 -3.10 -13.87 7.76
C SER A 238 -2.63 -13.26 6.45
N ILE A 239 -1.31 -13.14 6.27
CA ILE A 239 -0.72 -12.60 5.05
C ILE A 239 -0.29 -13.74 4.14
N GLU A 240 -0.77 -13.70 2.90
CA GLU A 240 -0.39 -14.62 1.85
C GLU A 240 0.13 -13.88 0.62
N ALA A 241 0.82 -14.61 -0.24
CA ALA A 241 1.31 -14.14 -1.52
C ALA A 241 0.97 -15.11 -2.64
N VAL A 242 0.77 -14.56 -3.83
CA VAL A 242 0.73 -15.29 -5.09
C VAL A 242 1.72 -14.66 -6.08
N VAL A 243 2.22 -15.46 -7.02
CA VAL A 243 3.25 -15.04 -7.97
C VAL A 243 2.70 -15.11 -9.39
N SER A 244 2.92 -14.06 -10.18
CA SER A 244 2.64 -14.03 -11.61
C SER A 244 3.96 -13.96 -12.40
N PHE A 245 4.04 -14.72 -13.49
CA PHE A 245 5.16 -14.68 -14.44
C PHE A 245 4.75 -14.07 -15.80
N ASP A 246 3.54 -13.51 -15.88
CA ASP A 246 2.91 -12.99 -17.09
C ASP A 246 2.28 -11.61 -16.86
N ASP A 247 2.92 -10.81 -15.99
CA ASP A 247 2.55 -9.42 -15.71
C ASP A 247 1.14 -9.22 -15.12
N GLY A 248 0.69 -10.19 -14.32
CA GLY A 248 -0.57 -10.14 -13.58
C GLY A 248 -1.77 -10.65 -14.38
N ASN A 249 -1.54 -11.41 -15.46
CA ASN A 249 -2.61 -12.08 -16.20
C ASN A 249 -3.04 -13.37 -15.50
N THR A 250 -2.09 -14.14 -14.96
CA THR A 250 -2.34 -15.32 -14.15
C THR A 250 -1.47 -15.32 -12.91
N PHE A 251 -1.99 -15.92 -11.84
CA PHE A 251 -1.29 -16.05 -10.56
C PHE A 251 -1.20 -17.51 -10.15
N GLY A 252 -0.04 -17.89 -9.62
CA GLY A 252 0.25 -19.23 -9.12
C GLY A 252 -0.41 -19.54 -7.78
N TYR A 253 0.07 -20.59 -7.12
CA TYR A 253 -0.47 -21.03 -5.84
C TYR A 253 -0.14 -20.06 -4.69
N ARG A 254 -1.03 -20.05 -3.69
CA ARG A 254 -0.92 -19.28 -2.46
C ARG A 254 0.26 -19.74 -1.60
N GLN A 255 1.02 -18.79 -1.06
CA GLN A 255 2.15 -19.00 -0.16
C GLN A 255 1.97 -18.16 1.09
N VAL A 256 2.18 -18.75 2.27
CA VAL A 256 2.10 -17.99 3.53
C VAL A 256 3.31 -17.07 3.63
N VAL A 257 3.05 -15.79 3.86
CA VAL A 257 4.07 -14.77 4.15
C VAL A 257 4.22 -14.63 5.65
N SER A 258 3.10 -14.48 6.37
CA SER A 258 3.07 -14.36 7.81
C SER A 258 1.71 -14.81 8.35
N ALA A 259 1.72 -15.60 9.41
CA ALA A 259 0.52 -16.03 10.12
C ALA A 259 0.76 -15.86 11.63
N PRO A 260 -0.15 -15.22 12.37
CA PRO A 260 -0.02 -15.08 13.82
C PRO A 260 0.16 -16.45 14.50
N SER A 261 1.16 -16.55 15.36
CA SER A 261 1.45 -17.79 16.08
C SER A 261 0.42 -18.12 17.17
N ILE A 262 -0.24 -17.10 17.71
CA ILE A 262 -1.28 -17.22 18.74
C ILE A 262 -2.66 -17.37 18.07
N PRO A 263 -3.43 -18.44 18.40
CA PRO A 263 -4.77 -18.63 17.85
C PRO A 263 -5.70 -17.44 18.09
N GLY A 264 -6.48 -17.08 17.07
CA GLY A 264 -7.43 -15.97 17.14
C GLY A 264 -6.81 -14.58 16.98
N ARG A 265 -5.51 -14.48 16.68
CA ARG A 265 -4.84 -13.22 16.31
C ARG A 265 -4.82 -13.03 14.80
N ASN A 266 -4.62 -11.78 14.40
CA ASN A 266 -4.74 -11.33 13.02
C ASN A 266 -3.41 -10.72 12.55
N ALA A 267 -3.11 -10.92 11.27
CA ALA A 267 -2.14 -10.15 10.50
C ALA A 267 -2.83 -9.72 9.20
N GLY A 268 -2.81 -8.42 8.91
CA GLY A 268 -3.56 -7.84 7.80
C GLY A 268 -2.97 -6.53 7.28
N ALA A 269 -3.67 -5.91 6.35
CA ALA A 269 -3.29 -4.69 5.66
C ALA A 269 -1.87 -4.73 5.07
N PRO A 270 -1.48 -5.77 4.30
CA PRO A 270 -0.12 -5.85 3.79
C PRO A 270 0.13 -4.84 2.66
N GLN A 271 1.37 -4.40 2.54
CA GLN A 271 1.89 -3.74 1.34
C GLN A 271 3.28 -4.28 1.05
N VAL A 272 3.69 -4.28 -0.22
CA VAL A 272 4.97 -4.86 -0.65
C VAL A 272 5.74 -3.88 -1.51
N THR A 273 7.07 -3.91 -1.37
CA THR A 273 8.00 -3.23 -2.28
C THR A 273 9.18 -4.13 -2.61
N SER A 274 9.90 -3.80 -3.67
CA SER A 274 11.10 -4.52 -4.08
C SER A 274 12.36 -3.67 -4.04
N PHE A 275 13.48 -4.36 -3.86
CA PHE A 275 14.82 -3.80 -3.80
C PHE A 275 15.60 -4.13 -5.08
N ARG A 276 16.69 -3.40 -5.31
CA ARG A 276 17.50 -3.55 -6.53
C ARG A 276 18.07 -4.95 -6.71
N ASP A 277 18.29 -5.67 -5.62
CA ASP A 277 18.80 -7.04 -5.65
C ASP A 277 17.73 -8.10 -5.95
N GLY A 278 16.51 -7.69 -6.28
CA GLY A 278 15.39 -8.56 -6.59
C GLY A 278 14.70 -9.18 -5.38
N SER A 279 15.10 -8.82 -4.16
CA SER A 279 14.36 -9.18 -2.95
C SER A 279 13.20 -8.22 -2.68
N VAL A 280 12.33 -8.60 -1.76
CA VAL A 280 11.14 -7.81 -1.39
C VAL A 280 11.08 -7.59 0.11
N ALA A 281 10.36 -6.55 0.51
CA ALA A 281 9.86 -6.40 1.87
C ALA A 281 8.34 -6.26 1.85
N VAL A 282 7.69 -6.94 2.78
CA VAL A 282 6.25 -6.85 3.04
C VAL A 282 6.08 -6.19 4.39
N VAL A 283 5.37 -5.07 4.44
CA VAL A 283 4.91 -4.42 5.68
C VAL A 283 3.46 -4.81 5.94
N PHE A 284 3.09 -5.03 7.19
CA PHE A 284 1.72 -5.40 7.59
C PHE A 284 1.47 -4.99 9.03
N MET A 285 0.23 -5.08 9.50
CA MET A 285 -0.12 -4.88 10.91
C MET A 285 -0.57 -6.20 11.54
N SER A 286 -0.22 -6.42 12.81
CA SER A 286 -0.65 -7.62 13.54
C SER A 286 -0.88 -7.34 15.03
N ASP A 287 -1.86 -8.02 15.62
CA ASP A 287 -2.13 -7.99 17.07
C ASP A 287 -1.56 -9.22 17.81
N GLU A 288 -0.62 -9.95 17.20
CA GLU A 288 -0.13 -11.23 17.71
C GLU A 288 0.59 -11.17 19.07
N GLU A 289 1.02 -9.99 19.55
CA GLU A 289 1.65 -9.86 20.87
C GLU A 289 0.68 -9.79 22.05
N HIS A 290 -0.63 -9.67 21.81
CA HIS A 290 -1.59 -9.62 22.91
C HIS A 290 -1.94 -11.05 23.32
N GLU A 291 -1.37 -11.58 24.39
CA GLU A 291 -1.59 -13.00 24.77
C GLU A 291 -3.01 -13.27 25.31
N ASP A 292 -3.59 -12.33 26.06
CA ASP A 292 -4.85 -12.55 26.79
C ASP A 292 -6.11 -12.39 25.93
N GLU A 293 -6.21 -11.30 25.15
CA GLU A 293 -7.38 -10.96 24.35
C GLU A 293 -6.99 -10.41 22.96
N PRO A 294 -7.71 -10.76 21.87
CA PRO A 294 -7.52 -10.11 20.58
C PRO A 294 -7.81 -8.61 20.69
N ARG A 295 -6.98 -7.79 20.06
CA ARG A 295 -7.18 -6.33 20.02
C ARG A 295 -7.27 -5.80 18.59
N TRP A 296 -7.60 -6.65 17.64
CA TRP A 296 -7.71 -6.29 16.24
C TRP A 296 -8.89 -5.33 15.94
N PRO A 297 -8.68 -4.27 15.13
CA PRO A 297 -7.39 -3.76 14.64
C PRO A 297 -6.69 -2.79 15.62
N GLN A 298 -7.35 -2.27 16.65
CA GLN A 298 -6.87 -1.12 17.45
C GLN A 298 -5.56 -1.34 18.23
N GLY A 299 -5.23 -2.58 18.57
CA GLY A 299 -4.01 -2.96 19.28
C GLY A 299 -2.89 -3.49 18.38
N ALA A 300 -3.09 -3.48 17.06
CA ALA A 300 -2.10 -3.97 16.11
C ALA A 300 -0.82 -3.14 16.16
N LYS A 301 0.28 -3.73 15.69
CA LYS A 301 1.59 -3.10 15.52
C LYS A 301 2.09 -3.30 14.11
N ILE A 302 2.80 -2.31 13.57
CA ILE A 302 3.42 -2.46 12.25
C ILE A 302 4.62 -3.38 12.33
N LYS A 303 4.67 -4.33 11.41
CA LYS A 303 5.74 -5.30 11.22
C LYS A 303 6.19 -5.34 9.78
N ALA A 304 7.40 -5.82 9.56
CA ALA A 304 7.92 -6.05 8.23
C ALA A 304 8.64 -7.40 8.14
N ILE A 305 8.61 -8.02 6.97
CA ILE A 305 9.30 -9.25 6.67
C ILE A 305 10.00 -9.14 5.32
N HIS A 306 11.23 -9.65 5.25
CA HIS A 306 12.02 -9.69 4.01
C HIS A 306 11.85 -11.03 3.33
N GLY A 307 11.84 -11.05 2.00
CA GLY A 307 11.74 -12.29 1.24
C GLY A 307 12.46 -12.26 -0.09
N ARG A 308 12.71 -13.45 -0.63
CA ARG A 308 13.26 -13.64 -1.98
C ARG A 308 12.59 -14.81 -2.69
N LEU A 309 12.28 -14.59 -3.97
CA LEU A 309 11.68 -15.59 -4.84
C LEU A 309 12.75 -16.54 -5.39
N GLY A 310 12.59 -17.84 -5.15
CA GLY A 310 13.40 -18.92 -5.70
C GLY A 310 13.06 -19.25 -7.16
N VAL A 311 13.93 -20.03 -7.80
CA VAL A 311 13.71 -20.59 -9.16
C VAL A 311 12.46 -21.47 -9.25
N ASP A 312 12.02 -22.03 -8.12
CA ASP A 312 10.87 -22.92 -7.98
C ASP A 312 9.54 -22.17 -7.79
N GLY A 313 9.59 -20.83 -7.90
CA GLY A 313 8.45 -19.96 -7.65
C GLY A 313 8.08 -19.84 -6.17
N ARG A 314 8.93 -20.28 -5.24
CA ARG A 314 8.70 -20.18 -3.80
C ARG A 314 9.45 -19.04 -3.16
N PHE A 315 8.79 -18.35 -2.23
CA PHE A 315 9.48 -17.39 -1.38
C PHE A 315 10.20 -18.09 -0.23
N SER A 316 11.43 -17.65 0.01
CA SER A 316 12.11 -17.82 1.30
C SER A 316 11.95 -16.53 2.09
N TRP A 317 11.22 -16.59 3.21
CA TRP A 317 10.97 -15.45 4.09
C TRP A 317 11.96 -15.44 5.27
N GLY A 318 12.44 -14.26 5.62
CA GLY A 318 13.25 -14.03 6.82
C GLY A 318 12.40 -13.91 8.09
N PRO A 319 13.01 -13.54 9.23
CA PRO A 319 12.26 -13.25 10.45
C PRO A 319 11.38 -12.00 10.28
N VAL A 320 10.27 -11.98 11.03
CA VAL A 320 9.42 -10.80 11.17
C VAL A 320 10.07 -9.79 12.11
N GLU A 321 10.19 -8.55 11.67
CA GLU A 321 10.68 -7.42 12.46
C GLU A 321 9.52 -6.51 12.87
N VAL A 322 9.58 -6.00 14.10
CA VAL A 322 8.66 -4.95 14.55
C VAL A 322 9.16 -3.61 14.03
N VAL A 323 8.32 -2.92 13.27
CA VAL A 323 8.61 -1.58 12.74
C VAL A 323 8.18 -0.52 13.75
N GLU A 324 7.01 -0.68 14.37
CA GLU A 324 6.49 0.22 15.38
C GLU A 324 5.98 -0.57 16.59
N HIS A 325 6.55 -0.30 17.75
CA HIS A 325 6.22 -1.01 18.99
C HIS A 325 4.92 -0.52 19.63
N ARG A 326 4.47 0.70 19.28
CA ARG A 326 3.20 1.26 19.75
C ARG A 326 2.03 0.82 18.86
N PRO A 327 0.79 0.86 19.37
CA PRO A 327 -0.40 0.58 18.58
C PRO A 327 -0.44 1.43 17.30
N SER A 328 -0.52 0.78 16.15
CA SER A 328 -0.36 1.41 14.84
C SER A 328 -1.03 0.58 13.75
N SER A 329 -1.49 1.26 12.69
CA SER A 329 -2.39 0.66 11.69
C SER A 329 -2.11 1.13 10.27
N TRP A 330 -2.68 0.39 9.31
CA TRP A 330 -2.82 0.78 7.90
C TRP A 330 -1.50 1.13 7.19
N PRO A 331 -0.48 0.26 7.25
CA PRO A 331 0.81 0.60 6.71
C PRO A 331 0.78 0.78 5.18
N GLY A 332 1.61 1.70 4.70
CA GLY A 332 2.05 1.86 3.33
C GLY A 332 3.56 1.65 3.24
N ILE A 333 4.09 1.36 2.05
CA ILE A 333 5.53 1.19 1.82
C ILE A 333 5.94 1.76 0.47
N GLY A 334 7.15 2.33 0.41
CA GLY A 334 7.78 2.73 -0.84
C GLY A 334 9.30 2.60 -0.76
N THR A 335 9.94 2.18 -1.86
CA THR A 335 11.40 2.12 -1.96
C THR A 335 11.98 3.54 -1.90
N MET A 336 13.05 3.69 -1.13
CA MET A 336 13.76 4.97 -0.94
C MET A 336 15.13 4.96 -1.62
N ALA A 337 15.77 3.79 -1.65
CA ALA A 337 17.07 3.54 -2.25
C ALA A 337 17.18 2.05 -2.62
N ASP A 338 18.30 1.67 -3.24
CA ASP A 338 18.56 0.29 -3.70
C ASP A 338 18.30 -0.80 -2.65
N ASP A 339 18.53 -0.50 -1.37
CA ASP A 339 18.45 -1.41 -0.22
C ASP A 339 17.57 -0.89 0.93
N ALA A 340 16.81 0.19 0.72
CA ALA A 340 16.07 0.87 1.78
C ALA A 340 14.63 1.21 1.34
N ALA A 341 13.70 1.10 2.28
CA ALA A 341 12.30 1.46 2.09
C ALA A 341 11.79 2.30 3.26
N LEU A 342 10.77 3.12 2.98
CA LEU A 342 10.00 3.88 3.97
C LEU A 342 8.68 3.18 4.18
N ALA A 343 8.42 2.70 5.40
CA ALA A 343 7.07 2.39 5.83
C ALA A 343 6.40 3.65 6.36
N VAL A 344 5.17 3.91 5.94
CA VAL A 344 4.28 4.92 6.52
C VAL A 344 3.12 4.21 7.22
N TYR A 345 2.57 4.78 8.28
CA TYR A 345 1.50 4.16 9.06
C TYR A 345 0.78 5.18 9.93
N GLU A 346 -0.39 4.82 10.43
CA GLU A 346 -1.10 5.59 11.45
C GLU A 346 -0.63 5.20 12.86
N HIS A 347 -0.36 6.18 13.71
CA HIS A 347 -0.23 5.99 15.15
C HIS A 347 -0.91 7.16 15.89
N ALA A 348 -1.87 6.84 16.76
CA ALA A 348 -2.65 7.83 17.52
C ALA A 348 -3.29 8.91 16.62
N ALA A 349 -3.93 8.46 15.53
CA ALA A 349 -4.56 9.32 14.53
C ALA A 349 -3.60 10.34 13.88
N VAL A 350 -2.32 9.98 13.78
CA VAL A 350 -1.29 10.77 13.11
C VAL A 350 -0.51 9.86 12.18
N VAL A 351 -0.35 10.29 10.93
CA VAL A 351 0.52 9.61 9.96
C VAL A 351 1.99 9.79 10.35
N ARG A 352 2.74 8.69 10.35
CA ARG A 352 4.16 8.61 10.66
C ARG A 352 4.89 7.75 9.64
N GLY A 353 6.21 7.75 9.67
CA GLY A 353 7.00 6.84 8.88
C GLY A 353 8.38 6.53 9.45
N ARG A 354 8.84 5.31 9.19
CA ARG A 354 10.15 4.78 9.57
C ARG A 354 10.82 4.14 8.36
N VAL A 355 12.13 4.35 8.27
CA VAL A 355 12.93 3.67 7.26
C VAL A 355 13.40 2.34 7.79
N PHE A 356 13.50 1.35 6.91
CA PHE A 356 14.24 0.14 7.18
C PHE A 356 15.13 -0.22 5.99
N LYS A 357 16.19 -0.97 6.27
CA LYS A 357 17.21 -1.38 5.31
C LYS A 357 17.39 -2.89 5.29
N VAL A 358 17.67 -3.43 4.12
CA VAL A 358 18.08 -4.84 3.97
C VAL A 358 19.58 -4.92 4.19
N ALA A 359 20.03 -5.63 5.23
CA ALA A 359 21.45 -5.82 5.52
C ALA A 359 21.83 -7.30 5.57
N ALA A 360 23.09 -7.61 5.24
CA ALA A 360 23.66 -8.93 5.47
C ALA A 360 23.89 -9.17 6.97
N GLU A 361 23.63 -10.39 7.45
CA GLU A 361 24.01 -10.80 8.80
C GLU A 361 25.52 -10.60 9.01
N GLY A 362 25.88 -9.81 10.03
CA GLY A 362 27.27 -9.51 10.41
C GLY A 362 27.77 -8.11 10.05
N ALA A 363 27.07 -7.33 9.22
CA ALA A 363 27.49 -5.96 8.86
C ALA A 363 27.47 -4.95 10.04
N LEU A 364 26.99 -5.35 11.21
CA LEU A 364 26.90 -4.52 12.42
C LEU A 364 28.09 -4.65 13.37
N SER A 365 29.06 -5.54 13.14
CA SER A 365 30.22 -5.69 14.03
C SER A 365 31.33 -4.64 13.81
N GLU A 366 31.29 -3.85 12.73
CA GLU A 366 32.35 -2.87 12.42
C GLU A 366 31.94 -1.38 12.54
N GLY A 367 30.66 -1.07 12.78
CA GLY A 367 30.16 0.31 12.80
C GLY A 367 29.99 0.98 14.17
N ALA A 368 30.09 0.23 15.27
CA ALA A 368 29.79 0.74 16.62
C ALA A 368 31.00 1.30 17.38
N GLN A 369 32.16 1.46 16.73
CA GLN A 369 33.31 2.14 17.33
C GLN A 369 33.85 3.23 16.41
N ARG A 370 33.82 4.47 16.93
CA ARG A 370 34.42 5.71 16.42
C ARG A 370 33.56 6.55 15.46
N VAL A 371 32.67 7.34 16.04
CA VAL A 371 32.74 8.79 15.84
C VAL A 371 32.62 9.45 17.22
N GLY A 372 33.77 9.65 17.85
CA GLY A 372 33.90 10.57 18.96
C GLY A 372 33.91 11.99 18.41
N ILE A 373 33.08 12.83 19.00
CA ILE A 373 32.97 14.27 18.80
C ILE A 373 34.34 14.90 19.07
N HIS A 374 34.82 15.73 18.14
CA HIS A 374 35.72 16.82 18.46
C HIS A 374 35.14 18.12 17.88
N ASP A 375 35.26 19.15 18.71
CA ASP A 375 34.72 20.52 18.66
C ASP A 375 34.71 21.22 17.30
#